data_AF-A0A950NCR0-F1
#
_entry.id   AF-A0A950NCR0-F1
#
_cell.length_a   1.000
_cell.length_b   1.000
_cell.length_c   1.000
_cell.angle_alpha   90.00
_cell.angle_beta   90.00
_cell.angle_gamma   90.00
#
_symmetry.space_group_name_H-M   'P 1'
#
loop_
_entity.id
_entity.type
_entity.pdbx_description
1 polymer ?
#
loop_
_entity_poly.entity_id
_entity_poly.type
_entity_poly.pdbx_seq_one_letter_code
_entity_poly.pdbx_strand_id
1 'polypeptide(L)'
;MPPKKQLQSVSCLCGANVWVDAMNRTRTATCKGCGNTFDFAVTVDRSSQNSRVSLILPKGAFKTEGESLANLGLPAQAEPEAAEFQPLEEAEAEAPPPPPPPPPPPTKGQTRISKKSNTIQTLMGHCECGTVFPLVDNGELTTVQSCTACGRSYHVVFKLEPGTRQKSAIIVPTKPVMHRRMDTTTPKAPKGATKVGKTVAPPAKARTKVGNTKVLKPATIVAPKPKAPVPVPLGAQAVPCGCGDNFHVRRKDLGQVVACAGCGRKARFEESRHPQTLVPMLRIKPD
;
A
#
# COMPACT_ATOMS: atom_id res chain seq x y z
N MET A 1 14.01 41.58 -18.55
CA MET A 1 14.78 40.41 -18.05
C MET A 1 14.07 39.14 -18.53
N PRO A 2 14.79 38.13 -19.05
CA PRO A 2 14.17 36.85 -19.39
C PRO A 2 13.67 36.13 -18.12
N PRO A 3 12.51 35.43 -18.17
CA PRO A 3 12.02 34.68 -17.02
C PRO A 3 13.01 33.55 -16.68
N LYS A 4 13.37 33.41 -15.39
CA LYS A 4 14.20 32.29 -14.92
C LYS A 4 13.44 30.99 -15.17
N LYS A 5 14.04 30.07 -15.93
CA LYS A 5 13.46 28.75 -16.19
C LYS A 5 13.29 28.00 -14.86
N GLN A 6 12.05 27.68 -14.50
CA GLN A 6 11.77 26.81 -13.35
C GLN A 6 12.01 25.35 -13.77
N LEU A 7 13.21 24.87 -13.48
CA LEU A 7 13.53 23.44 -13.56
C LEU A 7 12.88 22.73 -12.37
N GLN A 8 12.11 21.68 -12.64
CA GLN A 8 11.59 20.79 -11.59
C GLN A 8 12.48 19.54 -11.51
N SER A 9 12.69 19.02 -10.30
CA SER A 9 13.42 17.78 -10.07
C SER A 9 12.44 16.63 -9.91
N VAL A 10 12.70 15.51 -10.59
CA VAL A 10 11.86 14.30 -10.55
C VAL A 10 12.75 13.07 -10.43
N SER A 11 12.41 12.16 -9.51
CA SER A 11 13.16 10.92 -9.27
C SER A 11 12.91 9.88 -10.37
N CYS A 12 13.96 9.40 -11.02
CA CYS A 12 13.89 8.26 -11.92
C CYS A 12 13.78 6.93 -11.15
N LEU A 13 13.34 5.86 -11.80
CA LEU A 13 13.27 4.51 -11.23
C LEU A 13 14.63 3.95 -10.76
N CYS A 14 15.75 4.43 -11.31
CA CYS A 14 17.10 4.08 -10.85
C CYS A 14 17.57 4.90 -9.63
N GLY A 15 16.71 5.73 -9.02
CA GLY A 15 17.05 6.62 -7.90
C GLY A 15 17.72 7.94 -8.30
N ALA A 16 18.20 8.09 -9.54
CA ALA A 16 18.81 9.33 -10.00
C ALA A 16 17.78 10.47 -10.17
N ASN A 17 18.14 11.67 -9.77
CA ASN A 17 17.34 12.88 -9.97
C ASN A 17 17.46 13.40 -11.40
N VAL A 18 16.33 13.64 -12.05
CA VAL A 18 16.26 14.19 -13.42
C VAL A 18 15.60 15.57 -13.38
N TRP A 19 16.28 16.56 -13.94
CA TRP A 19 15.79 17.92 -14.05
C TRP A 19 15.02 18.11 -15.34
N VAL A 20 13.76 18.54 -15.23
CA VAL A 20 12.84 18.71 -16.36
C VAL A 20 12.37 20.16 -16.45
N ASP A 21 12.36 20.69 -17.68
CA ASP A 21 11.80 22.01 -17.99
C ASP A 21 10.30 21.83 -18.29
N ALA A 22 9.45 22.31 -17.40
CA ALA A 22 7.99 22.21 -17.52
C ALA A 22 7.43 22.95 -18.76
N MET A 23 8.21 23.83 -19.39
CA MET A 23 7.84 24.56 -20.61
C MET A 23 8.33 23.87 -21.89
N ASN A 24 9.06 22.76 -21.80
CA ASN A 24 9.54 22.04 -22.98
C ASN A 24 8.38 21.34 -23.72
N ARG A 25 8.16 21.72 -24.98
CA ARG A 25 7.09 21.18 -25.84
C ARG A 25 7.19 19.68 -26.08
N THR A 26 8.39 19.12 -26.07
CA THR A 26 8.63 17.69 -26.38
C THR A 26 8.15 16.74 -25.28
N ARG A 27 7.99 17.22 -24.03
CA ARG A 27 7.55 16.44 -22.86
C ARG A 27 8.35 15.16 -22.58
N THR A 28 9.54 15.03 -23.16
CA THR A 28 10.46 13.92 -22.96
C THR A 28 11.65 14.37 -22.12
N ALA A 29 12.17 13.46 -21.28
CA ALA A 29 13.40 13.65 -20.55
C ALA A 29 14.20 12.35 -20.49
N THR A 30 15.53 12.47 -20.51
CA THR A 30 16.46 11.33 -20.46
C THR A 30 17.14 11.29 -19.09
N CYS A 31 17.09 10.14 -18.41
CA CYS A 31 17.83 9.95 -17.18
C CYS A 31 19.34 9.82 -17.46
N LYS A 32 20.15 10.68 -16.86
CA LYS A 32 21.62 10.57 -16.95
C LYS A 32 22.19 9.33 -16.25
N GLY A 33 21.49 8.78 -15.26
CA GLY A 33 21.95 7.62 -14.49
C GLY A 33 21.76 6.27 -15.19
N CYS A 34 20.70 6.10 -15.98
CA CYS A 34 20.38 4.82 -16.64
C CYS A 34 20.09 4.92 -18.14
N GLY A 35 20.25 6.09 -18.76
CA GLY A 35 20.00 6.31 -20.19
C GLY A 35 18.53 6.30 -20.63
N ASN A 36 17.62 5.79 -19.80
CA ASN A 36 16.20 5.67 -20.14
C ASN A 36 15.55 7.04 -20.40
N THR A 37 14.84 7.13 -21.52
CA THR A 37 13.91 8.21 -21.83
C THR A 37 12.53 7.93 -21.22
N PHE A 38 11.86 8.98 -20.78
CA PHE A 38 10.48 8.90 -20.29
C PHE A 38 9.70 10.16 -20.66
N ASP A 39 8.38 9.99 -20.83
CA ASP A 39 7.44 11.08 -21.01
C ASP A 39 7.03 11.66 -19.64
N PHE A 40 6.71 12.95 -19.60
CA PHE A 40 6.17 13.60 -18.41
C PHE A 40 4.93 14.44 -18.71
N ALA A 41 3.97 14.42 -17.77
CA ALA A 41 2.78 15.26 -17.80
C ALA A 41 2.96 16.43 -16.83
N VAL A 42 2.82 17.66 -17.35
CA VAL A 42 2.71 18.86 -16.51
C VAL A 42 1.23 19.13 -16.24
N THR A 43 0.84 19.05 -14.97
CA THR A 43 -0.51 19.41 -14.50
C THR A 43 -0.42 20.75 -13.78
N VAL A 44 -1.00 21.81 -14.34
CA VAL A 44 -1.10 23.10 -13.66
C VAL A 44 -2.37 23.15 -12.83
N ASP A 45 -2.23 23.23 -11.51
CA ASP A 45 -3.37 23.48 -10.63
C ASP A 45 -3.79 24.94 -10.77
N ARG A 46 -4.94 25.17 -11.42
CA ARG A 46 -5.50 26.50 -11.66
C ARG A 46 -5.81 27.28 -10.37
N SER A 47 -6.00 26.60 -9.23
CA SER A 47 -6.33 27.23 -7.96
C SER A 47 -5.10 27.79 -7.22
N SER A 48 -3.95 27.13 -7.34
CA SER A 48 -2.70 27.52 -6.67
C SER A 48 -1.64 28.08 -7.62
N GLN A 49 -1.90 28.05 -8.94
CA GLN A 49 -0.94 28.33 -10.03
C GLN A 49 0.33 27.46 -9.99
N ASN A 50 0.38 26.43 -9.16
CA ASN A 50 1.52 25.52 -9.08
C ASN A 50 1.45 24.48 -10.19
N SER A 51 2.55 24.33 -10.93
CA SER A 51 2.77 23.22 -11.84
C SER A 51 3.29 22.00 -11.09
N ARG A 52 2.62 20.86 -11.25
CA ARG A 52 3.10 19.54 -10.81
C ARG A 52 3.51 18.73 -12.03
N VAL A 53 4.75 18.23 -12.04
CA VAL A 53 5.20 17.28 -13.06
C VAL A 53 5.06 15.85 -12.54
N SER A 54 4.44 15.00 -13.36
CA SER A 54 4.29 13.55 -13.10
C SER A 54 4.97 12.77 -14.22
N LEU A 55 5.73 11.72 -13.88
CA LEU A 55 6.28 10.80 -14.88
C LEU A 55 5.18 9.91 -15.45
N ILE A 56 5.15 9.78 -16.78
CA ILE A 56 4.37 8.75 -17.47
C ILE A 56 5.30 7.56 -17.69
N LEU A 57 5.22 6.59 -16.79
CA LEU A 57 5.94 5.33 -16.95
C LEU A 57 5.22 4.48 -18.01
N PRO A 58 5.91 4.05 -19.08
CA PRO A 58 5.30 3.20 -20.10
C PRO A 58 4.90 1.86 -19.47
N LYS A 59 3.82 1.24 -19.96
CA LYS A 59 3.26 0.01 -19.36
C LYS A 59 4.27 -1.14 -19.21
N GLY A 60 5.29 -1.19 -20.07
CA GLY A 60 6.39 -2.16 -20.00
C GLY A 60 7.39 -1.95 -18.84
N ALA A 61 7.44 -0.75 -18.24
CA ALA A 61 8.33 -0.45 -17.11
C ALA A 61 7.80 -0.99 -15.76
N PHE A 62 6.54 -1.40 -15.69
CA PHE A 62 5.93 -1.99 -14.49
C PHE A 62 6.01 -3.53 -14.46
N LYS A 63 6.99 -4.13 -15.16
CA LYS A 63 7.27 -5.57 -15.01
C LYS A 63 7.78 -5.83 -13.59
N THR A 64 6.85 -6.22 -12.73
CA THR A 64 7.14 -6.67 -11.37
C THR A 64 8.12 -7.84 -11.40
N GLU A 65 9.02 -7.88 -10.42
CA GLU A 65 10.23 -8.73 -10.36
C GLU A 65 9.96 -10.27 -10.32
N GLY A 66 8.71 -10.71 -10.48
CA GLY A 66 8.31 -12.11 -10.55
C GLY A 66 8.31 -12.75 -11.95
N GLU A 67 8.25 -11.97 -13.04
CA GLU A 67 8.28 -12.54 -14.42
C GLU A 67 9.68 -12.58 -15.04
N SER A 68 10.64 -11.81 -14.52
CA SER A 68 11.97 -11.65 -15.16
C SER A 68 12.92 -12.85 -15.00
N LEU A 69 12.57 -13.87 -14.21
CA LEU A 69 13.36 -15.10 -14.05
C LEU A 69 12.90 -16.25 -14.97
N ALA A 70 11.71 -16.18 -15.56
CA ALA A 70 11.13 -17.30 -16.31
C ALA A 70 11.47 -17.30 -17.82
N ASN A 71 12.05 -16.21 -18.34
CA ASN A 71 12.19 -16.00 -19.79
C ASN A 71 13.53 -15.38 -20.23
N LEU A 72 14.57 -15.48 -19.40
CA LEU A 72 15.96 -15.32 -19.87
C LEU A 72 16.43 -16.63 -20.51
N GLY A 73 15.90 -16.90 -21.71
CA GLY A 73 16.49 -17.87 -22.62
C GLY A 73 17.85 -17.36 -23.06
N LEU A 74 18.90 -17.76 -22.34
CA LEU A 74 20.29 -17.48 -22.65
C LEU A 74 20.66 -18.15 -23.99
N PRO A 75 20.98 -17.39 -25.07
CA PRO A 75 21.84 -17.93 -26.11
C PRO A 75 23.23 -18.16 -25.51
N ALA A 76 23.87 -19.28 -25.87
CA ALA A 76 25.17 -19.63 -25.34
C ALA A 76 26.28 -18.73 -25.88
N GLN A 77 27.23 -18.40 -24.98
CA GLN A 77 28.63 -18.07 -25.24
C GLN A 77 28.98 -17.02 -26.32
N ALA A 78 29.44 -15.87 -25.84
CA ALA A 78 30.69 -15.28 -26.32
C ALA A 78 31.44 -14.71 -25.09
N GLU A 79 32.69 -15.11 -24.89
CA GLU A 79 33.56 -14.58 -23.84
C GLU A 79 34.00 -13.14 -24.19
N PRO A 80 33.83 -12.15 -23.30
CA PRO A 80 34.58 -10.91 -23.38
C PRO A 80 35.90 -11.03 -22.58
N GLU A 81 36.98 -10.53 -23.18
CA GLU A 81 38.32 -10.48 -22.58
C GLU A 81 38.35 -9.73 -21.23
N ALA A 82 39.33 -10.09 -20.41
CA ALA A 82 39.55 -9.49 -19.10
C ALA A 82 39.96 -8.01 -19.21
N ALA A 83 39.04 -7.11 -18.86
CA ALA A 83 39.35 -5.70 -18.62
C ALA A 83 39.87 -5.52 -17.18
N GLU A 84 41.11 -5.06 -17.07
CA GLU A 84 41.85 -4.86 -15.83
C GLU A 84 41.20 -3.79 -14.93
N PHE A 85 40.75 -4.18 -13.74
CA PHE A 85 40.08 -3.28 -12.78
C PHE A 85 41.13 -2.61 -11.87
N GLN A 86 41.42 -1.33 -12.11
CA GLN A 86 42.27 -0.56 -11.20
C GLN A 86 41.46 -0.09 -9.98
N PRO A 87 41.97 -0.26 -8.75
CA PRO A 87 41.32 0.25 -7.54
C PRO A 87 41.55 1.76 -7.42
N LEU A 88 40.46 2.54 -7.39
CA LEU A 88 40.50 3.95 -7.00
C LEU A 88 40.43 4.04 -5.47
N GLU A 89 41.57 4.35 -4.84
CA GLU A 89 41.62 4.72 -3.43
C GLU A 89 41.02 6.12 -3.24
N GLU A 90 39.73 6.18 -2.88
CA GLU A 90 39.05 7.43 -2.57
C GLU A 90 39.17 7.73 -1.07
N ALA A 91 40.10 8.61 -0.72
CA ALA A 91 40.39 8.96 0.67
C ALA A 91 39.28 9.84 1.27
N GLU A 92 38.46 9.26 2.15
CA GLU A 92 37.48 9.99 2.95
C GLU A 92 38.18 10.93 3.95
N ALA A 93 38.25 12.22 3.61
CA ALA A 93 38.63 13.25 4.56
C ALA A 93 37.44 13.59 5.48
N GLU A 94 37.52 13.19 6.75
CA GLU A 94 36.52 13.56 7.77
C GLU A 94 36.39 15.09 7.88
N ALA A 95 35.22 15.61 7.50
CA ALA A 95 34.87 17.00 7.77
C ALA A 95 34.50 17.18 9.25
N PRO A 96 34.97 18.24 9.93
CA PRO A 96 34.69 18.45 11.35
C PRO A 96 33.19 18.66 11.61
N PRO A 97 32.66 18.22 12.77
CA PRO A 97 31.25 18.30 13.08
C PRO A 97 30.78 19.77 13.15
N PRO A 98 29.57 20.08 12.64
CA PRO A 98 29.05 21.45 12.65
C PRO A 98 28.81 21.93 14.09
N PRO A 99 29.04 23.23 14.38
CA PRO A 99 28.81 23.78 15.72
C PRO A 99 27.34 23.68 16.13
N PRO A 100 27.03 23.52 17.44
CA PRO A 100 25.67 23.42 17.92
C PRO A 100 24.87 24.70 17.60
N PRO A 101 23.59 24.59 17.19
CA PRO A 101 22.77 25.76 16.90
C PRO A 101 22.54 26.61 18.15
N PRO A 102 22.53 27.95 18.03
CA PRO A 102 22.30 28.84 19.16
C PRO A 102 20.88 28.66 19.73
N PRO A 103 20.69 28.85 21.05
CA PRO A 103 19.38 28.71 21.68
C PRO A 103 18.38 29.74 21.15
N PRO A 104 17.11 29.37 20.90
CA PRO A 104 16.11 30.28 20.36
C PRO A 104 15.77 31.40 21.37
N PRO A 105 15.57 32.65 20.90
CA PRO A 105 15.25 33.77 21.77
C PRO A 105 13.83 33.63 22.38
N PRO A 106 13.61 34.14 23.61
CA PRO A 106 12.31 34.05 24.27
C PRO A 106 11.25 34.91 23.57
N THR A 107 10.31 34.25 22.90
CA THR A 107 9.17 34.87 22.20
C THR A 107 8.16 35.46 23.18
N LYS A 108 8.36 36.73 23.57
CA LYS A 108 7.40 37.49 24.36
C LYS A 108 6.16 37.87 23.55
N GLY A 109 4.99 37.49 24.06
CA GLY A 109 3.72 38.20 23.84
C GLY A 109 3.10 38.11 22.44
N GLN A 110 2.44 36.98 22.12
CA GLN A 110 1.35 37.01 21.14
C GLN A 110 0.01 37.28 21.83
N THR A 111 -0.71 38.26 21.29
CA THR A 111 -2.05 38.67 21.70
C THR A 111 -3.07 37.54 21.49
N ARG A 112 -4.07 37.46 22.37
CA ARG A 112 -5.18 36.50 22.26
C ARG A 112 -6.06 36.82 21.05
N ILE A 113 -5.71 36.26 19.89
CA ILE A 113 -6.67 36.07 18.81
C ILE A 113 -7.58 34.93 19.23
N SER A 114 -8.86 35.21 19.43
CA SER A 114 -9.88 34.20 19.72
C SER A 114 -9.97 33.21 18.55
N LYS A 115 -9.25 32.08 18.66
CA LYS A 115 -9.38 30.95 17.74
C LYS A 115 -10.82 30.49 17.76
N LYS A 116 -11.57 30.87 16.72
CA LYS A 116 -12.87 30.32 16.38
C LYS A 116 -12.69 28.80 16.34
N SER A 117 -13.27 28.10 17.31
CA SER A 117 -13.06 26.66 17.51
C SER A 117 -13.61 25.94 16.30
N ASN A 118 -12.72 25.63 15.36
CA ASN A 118 -13.06 24.90 14.16
C ASN A 118 -13.42 23.49 14.62
N THR A 119 -14.72 23.16 14.65
CA THR A 119 -15.22 21.88 15.14
C THR A 119 -14.55 20.77 14.33
N ILE A 120 -13.55 20.12 14.91
CA ILE A 120 -12.80 19.05 14.27
C ILE A 120 -13.79 17.90 14.08
N GLN A 121 -14.29 17.74 12.84
CA GLN A 121 -15.09 16.59 12.48
C GLN A 121 -14.19 15.37 12.61
N THR A 122 -14.45 14.57 13.66
CA THR A 122 -13.67 13.37 13.93
C THR A 122 -13.96 12.35 12.82
N LEU A 123 -13.03 12.20 11.89
CA LEU A 123 -13.12 11.21 10.84
C LEU A 123 -13.13 9.81 11.48
N MET A 124 -14.05 8.95 11.05
CA MET A 124 -14.21 7.59 11.58
C MET A 124 -13.64 6.59 10.57
N GLY A 125 -12.74 5.73 11.02
CA GLY A 125 -12.15 4.66 10.22
C GLY A 125 -12.71 3.29 10.59
N HIS A 126 -12.87 2.42 9.59
CA HIS A 126 -13.32 1.04 9.78
C HIS A 126 -12.13 0.09 9.73
N CYS A 127 -11.95 -0.71 10.78
CA CYS A 127 -10.99 -1.80 10.79
C CYS A 127 -11.60 -3.09 10.19
N GLU A 128 -10.76 -3.96 9.64
CA GLU A 128 -11.15 -5.28 9.13
C GLU A 128 -11.71 -6.21 10.22
N CYS A 129 -11.47 -5.93 11.52
CA CYS A 129 -12.13 -6.63 12.63
C CYS A 129 -13.56 -6.11 12.93
N GLY A 130 -14.09 -5.18 12.13
CA GLY A 130 -15.42 -4.58 12.30
C GLY A 130 -15.47 -3.40 13.26
N THR A 131 -14.41 -3.13 14.03
CA THR A 131 -14.34 -2.00 14.96
C THR A 131 -14.17 -0.67 14.22
N VAL A 132 -14.93 0.33 14.64
CA VAL A 132 -14.76 1.73 14.21
C VAL A 132 -13.80 2.44 15.16
N PHE A 133 -12.84 3.21 14.63
CA PHE A 133 -11.88 3.97 15.42
C PHE A 133 -11.74 5.40 14.91
N PRO A 134 -11.53 6.40 15.80
CA PRO A 134 -11.30 7.78 15.39
C PRO A 134 -9.95 7.91 14.68
N LEU A 135 -9.94 8.59 13.54
CA LEU A 135 -8.73 8.93 12.80
C LEU A 135 -8.21 10.27 13.31
N VAL A 136 -7.01 10.26 13.91
CA VAL A 136 -6.35 11.47 14.41
C VAL A 136 -5.62 12.17 13.27
N ASP A 137 -5.92 13.44 13.03
CA ASP A 137 -5.28 14.26 12.01
C ASP A 137 -4.17 15.12 12.65
N ASN A 138 -2.94 14.62 12.57
CA ASN A 138 -1.75 15.30 13.11
C ASN A 138 -1.25 16.44 12.20
N GLY A 139 -1.92 16.74 11.08
CA GLY A 139 -1.46 17.68 10.06
C GLY A 139 -0.48 17.08 9.04
N GLU A 140 0.03 15.87 9.28
CA GLU A 140 0.82 15.09 8.32
C GLU A 140 -0.09 14.44 7.25
N LEU A 141 0.35 14.43 5.99
CA LEU A 141 -0.42 13.80 4.91
C LEU A 141 -0.60 12.29 5.09
N THR A 142 0.32 11.64 5.81
CA THR A 142 0.34 10.19 6.03
C THR A 142 0.70 9.89 7.47
N THR A 143 -0.21 9.27 8.22
CA THR A 143 0.05 8.81 9.60
C THR A 143 -0.15 7.30 9.70
N VAL A 144 0.58 6.64 10.59
CA VAL A 144 0.33 5.23 10.93
C VAL A 144 -0.54 5.20 12.19
N GLN A 145 -1.70 4.55 12.11
CA GLN A 145 -2.62 4.42 13.23
C GLN A 145 -2.99 2.95 13.43
N SER A 146 -3.08 2.51 14.68
CA SER A 146 -3.35 1.11 15.03
C SER A 146 -4.75 0.95 15.59
N CYS A 147 -5.48 -0.06 15.11
CA CYS A 147 -6.79 -0.40 15.66
C CYS A 147 -6.65 -0.89 17.12
N THR A 148 -7.34 -0.23 18.04
CA THR A 148 -7.31 -0.55 19.48
C THR A 148 -7.85 -1.94 19.83
N ALA A 149 -8.72 -2.52 18.98
CA ALA A 149 -9.33 -3.82 19.23
C ALA A 149 -8.46 -5.02 18.76
N CYS A 150 -7.69 -4.88 17.68
CA CYS A 150 -6.93 -5.99 17.10
C CYS A 150 -5.43 -5.72 16.86
N GLY A 151 -4.94 -4.53 17.18
CA GLY A 151 -3.53 -4.15 17.04
C GLY A 151 -3.03 -3.96 15.60
N ARG A 152 -3.88 -4.14 14.57
CA ARG A 152 -3.47 -3.93 13.18
C ARG A 152 -3.19 -2.45 12.92
N SER A 153 -2.02 -2.17 12.36
CA SER A 153 -1.64 -0.87 11.84
C SER A 153 -2.28 -0.59 10.47
N TYR A 154 -2.52 0.69 10.20
CA TYR A 154 -3.05 1.21 8.95
C TYR A 154 -2.29 2.49 8.59
N HIS A 155 -1.93 2.65 7.31
CA HIS A 155 -1.53 3.95 6.78
C HIS A 155 -2.80 4.75 6.47
N VAL A 156 -2.97 5.85 7.20
CA VAL A 156 -4.08 6.80 7.00
C VAL A 156 -3.53 7.96 6.18
N VAL A 157 -4.01 8.08 4.93
CA VAL A 157 -3.64 9.16 4.01
C VAL A 157 -4.75 10.20 4.00
N PHE A 158 -4.46 11.43 4.44
CA PHE A 158 -5.42 12.53 4.41
C PHE A 158 -5.30 13.30 3.10
N LYS A 159 -6.37 13.29 2.30
CA LYS A 159 -6.49 14.04 1.04
C LYS A 159 -7.39 15.25 1.26
N LEU A 160 -6.92 16.43 0.88
CA LEU A 160 -7.75 17.64 0.82
C LEU A 160 -8.36 17.75 -0.58
N GLU A 161 -9.69 17.76 -0.69
CA GLU A 161 -10.34 17.93 -2.00
C GLU A 161 -10.20 19.38 -2.51
N PRO A 162 -9.66 19.60 -3.73
CA PRO A 162 -9.44 20.93 -4.28
C PRO A 162 -10.78 21.57 -4.66
N GLY A 163 -11.21 22.52 -3.84
CA GLY A 163 -12.47 23.26 -4.00
C GLY A 163 -13.27 23.30 -2.71
N THR A 164 -13.67 22.14 -2.18
CA THR A 164 -14.48 22.06 -0.94
C THR A 164 -13.65 22.25 0.34
N ARG A 165 -12.31 22.07 0.27
CA ARG A 165 -11.41 22.00 1.43
C ARG A 165 -11.82 20.93 2.46
N GLN A 166 -12.64 19.95 2.06
CA GLN A 166 -12.96 18.80 2.90
C GLN A 166 -11.76 17.87 2.93
N LYS A 167 -11.40 17.41 4.13
CA LYS A 167 -10.41 16.33 4.31
C LYS A 167 -11.14 15.00 4.20
N SER A 168 -10.75 14.17 3.24
CA SER A 168 -11.10 12.76 3.18
C SER A 168 -9.91 11.94 3.67
N ALA A 169 -10.18 10.79 4.29
CA ALA A 169 -9.15 9.85 4.74
C ALA A 169 -9.22 8.56 3.93
N ILE A 170 -8.08 8.11 3.42
CA ILE A 170 -7.93 6.83 2.73
C ILE A 170 -7.16 5.91 3.68
N ILE A 171 -7.80 4.81 4.07
CA ILE A 171 -7.22 3.82 4.98
C ILE A 171 -6.61 2.71 4.14
N VAL A 172 -5.28 2.58 4.20
CA VAL A 172 -4.53 1.52 3.52
C VAL A 172 -4.03 0.53 4.58
N PRO A 173 -4.48 -0.74 4.58
CA PRO A 173 -3.91 -1.76 5.46
C PRO A 173 -2.40 -1.87 5.21
N THR A 174 -1.57 -1.70 6.25
CA THR A 174 -0.19 -2.20 6.14
C THR A 174 -0.29 -3.70 5.95
N LYS A 175 0.21 -4.21 4.82
CA LYS A 175 0.49 -5.65 4.69
C LYS A 175 1.34 -6.01 5.91
N PRO A 176 0.97 -7.05 6.69
CA PRO A 176 1.78 -7.43 7.83
C PRO A 176 3.17 -7.69 7.31
N VAL A 177 4.16 -6.96 7.82
CA VAL A 177 5.55 -7.29 7.59
C VAL A 177 5.72 -8.64 8.25
N MET A 178 5.62 -9.69 7.43
CA MET A 178 6.07 -11.02 7.79
C MET A 178 7.57 -10.88 8.00
N HIS A 179 7.96 -10.48 9.21
CA HIS A 179 9.26 -10.83 9.75
C HIS A 179 9.30 -12.35 9.68
N ARG A 180 9.81 -12.85 8.54
CA ARG A 180 10.45 -14.16 8.47
C ARG A 180 11.35 -14.16 9.69
N ARG A 181 11.01 -14.98 10.68
CA ARG A 181 12.00 -15.39 11.65
C ARG A 181 13.13 -15.93 10.79
N MET A 182 14.23 -15.18 10.70
CA MET A 182 15.50 -15.84 10.53
C MET A 182 15.59 -16.72 11.77
N ASP A 183 15.29 -18.01 11.56
CA ASP A 183 15.57 -19.05 12.54
C ASP A 183 17.07 -18.98 12.75
N THR A 184 17.45 -18.19 13.75
CA THR A 184 18.81 -17.99 14.22
C THR A 184 19.17 -19.33 14.82
N THR A 185 19.73 -20.18 13.96
CA THR A 185 20.13 -21.54 14.28
C THR A 185 21.18 -21.44 15.37
N THR A 186 20.72 -21.64 16.60
CA THR A 186 21.52 -21.45 17.81
C THR A 186 22.83 -22.23 17.65
N PRO A 187 24.01 -21.59 17.72
CA PRO A 187 25.26 -22.31 17.56
C PRO A 187 25.36 -23.40 18.61
N LYS A 188 25.61 -24.61 18.12
CA LYS A 188 25.56 -25.87 18.88
C LYS A 188 26.64 -25.89 19.95
N ALA A 189 26.25 -25.60 21.20
CA ALA A 189 27.17 -25.59 22.33
C ALA A 189 27.91 -26.95 22.48
N PRO A 190 29.22 -26.95 22.79
CA PRO A 190 29.97 -28.18 22.98
C PRO A 190 29.51 -28.93 24.24
N LYS A 191 29.53 -30.27 24.17
CA LYS A 191 29.13 -31.15 25.27
C LYS A 191 30.16 -31.12 26.42
N GLY A 192 29.94 -30.27 27.42
CA GLY A 192 30.60 -30.33 28.72
C GLY A 192 29.81 -31.22 29.68
N ALA A 193 30.42 -32.30 30.19
CA ALA A 193 29.78 -33.20 31.14
C ALA A 193 30.00 -32.75 32.60
N THR A 194 28.95 -32.67 33.41
CA THR A 194 29.07 -32.78 34.88
C THR A 194 27.80 -33.46 35.43
N LYS A 195 27.93 -34.15 36.56
CA LYS A 195 27.03 -35.20 37.03
C LYS A 195 26.71 -34.99 38.52
N VAL A 196 25.57 -35.55 38.99
CA VAL A 196 25.16 -35.76 40.40
C VAL A 196 24.55 -34.56 41.16
N GLY A 197 23.34 -34.76 41.71
CA GLY A 197 22.63 -33.80 42.57
C GLY A 197 21.27 -34.29 43.12
N LYS A 198 21.30 -35.24 44.06
CA LYS A 198 20.22 -35.85 44.89
C LYS A 198 18.76 -35.32 44.85
N THR A 199 17.85 -36.27 44.57
CA THR A 199 16.57 -36.58 45.26
C THR A 199 16.04 -35.67 46.38
N VAL A 200 14.79 -35.19 46.21
CA VAL A 200 13.72 -35.17 47.24
C VAL A 200 12.36 -35.46 46.57
N ALA A 201 11.49 -36.20 47.26
CA ALA A 201 10.08 -36.50 46.93
C ALA A 201 9.29 -36.70 48.25
N PRO A 202 7.95 -36.92 48.27
CA PRO A 202 6.96 -36.79 47.20
C PRO A 202 6.19 -35.44 47.38
N PRO A 203 4.92 -35.29 47.86
CA PRO A 203 3.82 -36.23 48.15
C PRO A 203 2.92 -36.51 46.92
N ALA A 204 1.71 -37.07 47.13
CA ALA A 204 0.67 -37.29 46.12
C ALA A 204 -0.70 -36.78 46.59
N LYS A 205 -1.52 -36.26 45.65
CA LYS A 205 -2.99 -36.00 45.62
C LYS A 205 -3.25 -34.95 44.51
N ALA A 206 -4.31 -34.95 43.71
CA ALA A 206 -5.51 -35.81 43.68
C ALA A 206 -5.88 -36.15 42.22
N ARG A 207 -6.58 -37.27 42.02
CA ARG A 207 -6.94 -37.84 40.72
C ARG A 207 -8.30 -37.32 40.26
N THR A 208 -8.37 -36.12 39.69
CA THR A 208 -9.60 -35.59 39.09
C THR A 208 -9.91 -36.29 37.77
N LYS A 209 -11.06 -36.96 37.73
CA LYS A 209 -11.57 -37.75 36.61
C LYS A 209 -12.14 -36.83 35.51
N VAL A 210 -11.26 -36.18 34.73
CA VAL A 210 -11.68 -35.37 33.57
C VAL A 210 -12.25 -36.31 32.51
N GLY A 211 -13.48 -36.03 32.06
CA GLY A 211 -14.25 -36.93 31.22
C GLY A 211 -13.76 -37.04 29.78
N ASN A 212 -14.31 -38.03 29.06
CA ASN A 212 -14.10 -38.28 27.64
C ASN A 212 -14.43 -37.07 26.74
N THR A 213 -13.51 -36.12 26.59
CA THR A 213 -13.45 -35.31 25.38
C THR A 213 -12.95 -36.20 24.26
N LYS A 214 -13.88 -36.81 23.51
CA LYS A 214 -13.58 -37.41 22.21
C LYS A 214 -12.83 -36.36 21.39
N VAL A 215 -11.53 -36.60 21.17
CA VAL A 215 -10.74 -35.81 20.22
C VAL A 215 -11.31 -36.09 18.84
N LEU A 216 -12.29 -35.28 18.44
CA LEU A 216 -12.76 -35.19 17.07
C LEU A 216 -11.54 -34.87 16.23
N LYS A 217 -11.11 -35.86 15.42
CA LYS A 217 -10.03 -35.68 14.44
C LYS A 217 -10.32 -34.39 13.67
N PRO A 218 -9.35 -33.48 13.50
CA PRO A 218 -9.59 -32.26 12.73
C PRO A 218 -10.13 -32.68 11.37
N ALA A 219 -11.36 -32.27 11.08
CA ALA A 219 -11.98 -32.58 9.80
C ALA A 219 -11.09 -31.95 8.73
N THR A 220 -10.46 -32.78 7.90
CA THR A 220 -9.65 -32.31 6.78
C THR A 220 -10.53 -31.44 5.92
N ILE A 221 -10.34 -30.12 5.98
CA ILE A 221 -11.04 -29.17 5.13
C ILE A 221 -10.45 -29.39 3.74
N VAL A 222 -11.04 -30.33 3.01
CA VAL A 222 -10.75 -30.56 1.59
C VAL A 222 -11.16 -29.28 0.88
N ALA A 223 -10.17 -28.42 0.60
CA ALA A 223 -10.40 -27.18 -0.10
C ALA A 223 -11.18 -27.50 -1.39
N PRO A 224 -12.39 -26.94 -1.59
CA PRO A 224 -13.21 -27.30 -2.71
C PRO A 224 -12.45 -27.00 -3.99
N LYS A 225 -12.21 -28.05 -4.79
CA LYS A 225 -11.46 -27.97 -6.05
C LYS A 225 -12.02 -26.79 -6.87
N PRO A 226 -11.18 -25.81 -7.27
CA PRO A 226 -11.68 -24.58 -7.87
C PRO A 226 -12.56 -24.91 -9.08
N LYS A 227 -13.85 -24.55 -8.99
CA LYS A 227 -14.79 -24.70 -10.10
C LYS A 227 -14.25 -23.87 -11.27
N ALA A 228 -14.26 -24.45 -12.46
CA ALA A 228 -13.90 -23.73 -13.68
C ALA A 228 -14.72 -22.44 -13.78
N PRO A 229 -14.11 -21.31 -14.18
CA PRO A 229 -14.82 -20.03 -14.29
C PRO A 229 -16.01 -20.19 -15.22
N VAL A 230 -17.21 -19.88 -14.71
CA VAL A 230 -18.44 -19.96 -15.50
C VAL A 230 -18.32 -18.97 -16.67
N PRO A 231 -18.52 -19.40 -17.93
CA PRO A 231 -18.36 -18.51 -19.08
C PRO A 231 -19.33 -17.33 -18.98
N VAL A 232 -18.78 -16.12 -18.91
CA VAL A 232 -19.56 -14.89 -18.84
C VAL A 232 -20.34 -14.74 -20.15
N PRO A 233 -21.68 -14.70 -20.13
CA PRO A 233 -22.45 -14.56 -21.35
C PRO A 233 -22.21 -13.20 -21.98
N LEU A 234 -21.96 -13.20 -23.30
CA LEU A 234 -21.75 -11.99 -24.10
C LEU A 234 -22.87 -10.96 -23.83
N GLY A 235 -22.47 -9.75 -23.45
CA GLY A 235 -23.38 -8.64 -23.12
C GLY A 235 -23.90 -8.59 -21.67
N ALA A 236 -23.44 -9.45 -20.77
CA ALA A 236 -23.63 -9.26 -19.33
C ALA A 236 -22.55 -8.33 -18.74
N GLN A 237 -22.95 -7.46 -17.80
CA GLN A 237 -22.03 -6.72 -16.95
C GLN A 237 -21.89 -7.43 -15.60
N ALA A 238 -20.67 -7.46 -15.06
CA ALA A 238 -20.39 -7.95 -13.71
C ALA A 238 -20.59 -6.81 -12.70
N VAL A 239 -21.51 -6.96 -11.75
CA VAL A 239 -21.71 -6.03 -10.64
C VAL A 239 -21.34 -6.74 -9.33
N PRO A 240 -20.42 -6.21 -8.51
CA PRO A 240 -19.95 -6.91 -7.31
C PRO A 240 -21.05 -7.02 -6.26
N CYS A 241 -21.18 -8.21 -5.67
CA CYS A 241 -22.03 -8.47 -4.51
C CYS A 241 -21.20 -8.35 -3.21
N GLY A 242 -21.84 -7.98 -2.11
CA GLY A 242 -21.20 -7.89 -0.79
C GLY A 242 -20.69 -9.22 -0.20
N CYS A 243 -20.89 -10.36 -0.88
CA CYS A 243 -20.29 -11.64 -0.51
C CYS A 243 -18.96 -11.95 -1.25
N GLY A 244 -18.54 -11.10 -2.18
CA GLY A 244 -17.34 -11.30 -3.01
C GLY A 244 -17.59 -11.85 -4.41
N ASP A 245 -18.75 -12.45 -4.66
CA ASP A 245 -19.17 -12.89 -6.01
C ASP A 245 -19.75 -11.75 -6.86
N ASN A 246 -19.83 -11.95 -8.17
CA ASN A 246 -20.42 -10.99 -9.11
C ASN A 246 -21.84 -11.40 -9.54
N PHE A 247 -22.77 -10.44 -9.52
CA PHE A 247 -24.01 -10.52 -10.28
C PHE A 247 -23.69 -10.37 -11.77
N HIS A 248 -24.23 -11.25 -12.61
CA HIS A 248 -24.08 -11.17 -14.07
C HIS A 248 -25.38 -10.65 -14.67
N VAL A 249 -25.48 -9.33 -14.83
CA VAL A 249 -26.73 -8.64 -15.18
C VAL A 249 -26.69 -8.22 -16.64
N ARG A 250 -27.73 -8.54 -17.41
CA ARG A 250 -27.93 -8.05 -18.78
C ARG A 250 -28.97 -6.93 -18.76
N ARG A 251 -29.02 -6.14 -19.84
CA ARG A 251 -29.99 -5.04 -19.98
C ARG A 251 -31.46 -5.48 -19.87
N LYS A 252 -31.77 -6.74 -20.24
CA LYS A 252 -33.10 -7.34 -20.10
C LYS A 252 -33.51 -7.69 -18.67
N ASP A 253 -32.55 -7.73 -17.74
CA ASP A 253 -32.76 -8.07 -16.34
C ASP A 253 -32.97 -6.79 -15.49
N LEU A 254 -32.93 -5.60 -16.11
CA LEU A 254 -33.28 -4.31 -15.49
C LEU A 254 -34.71 -4.32 -14.95
N GLY A 255 -34.88 -3.83 -13.72
CA GLY A 255 -36.16 -3.89 -13.01
C GLY A 255 -36.58 -5.28 -12.51
N GLN A 256 -35.92 -6.36 -12.93
CA GLN A 256 -36.13 -7.69 -12.38
C GLN A 256 -35.31 -7.92 -11.11
N VAL A 257 -35.72 -8.93 -10.33
CA VAL A 257 -35.03 -9.34 -9.11
C VAL A 257 -34.06 -10.47 -9.46
N VAL A 258 -32.76 -10.17 -9.49
CA VAL A 258 -31.70 -11.16 -9.79
C VAL A 258 -31.09 -11.65 -8.47
N ALA A 259 -30.88 -12.96 -8.35
CA ALA A 259 -30.24 -13.57 -7.19
C ALA A 259 -28.72 -13.74 -7.40
N CYS A 260 -27.93 -13.45 -6.37
CA CYS A 260 -26.49 -13.68 -6.38
C CYS A 260 -26.19 -15.19 -6.35
N ALA A 261 -25.32 -15.66 -7.25
CA ALA A 261 -24.92 -17.07 -7.32
C ALA A 261 -24.16 -17.57 -6.08
N GLY A 262 -23.49 -16.67 -5.34
CA GLY A 262 -22.75 -16.99 -4.12
C GLY A 262 -23.62 -17.08 -2.88
N CYS A 263 -24.28 -15.96 -2.53
CA CYS A 263 -25.02 -15.83 -1.26
C CYS A 263 -26.54 -15.87 -1.38
N GLY A 264 -27.10 -16.05 -2.59
CA GLY A 264 -28.55 -16.09 -2.82
C GLY A 264 -29.28 -14.75 -2.62
N ARG A 265 -28.59 -13.67 -2.21
CA ARG A 265 -29.20 -12.34 -2.04
C ARG A 265 -29.84 -11.87 -3.32
N LYS A 266 -31.09 -11.44 -3.21
CA LYS A 266 -31.89 -10.83 -4.26
C LYS A 266 -31.57 -9.34 -4.35
N ALA A 267 -31.44 -8.81 -5.55
CA ALA A 267 -31.21 -7.39 -5.82
C ALA A 267 -31.96 -6.95 -7.08
N ARG A 268 -32.42 -5.69 -7.09
CA ARG A 268 -32.95 -5.03 -8.28
C ARG A 268 -31.88 -4.13 -8.89
N PHE A 269 -31.86 -4.03 -10.21
CA PHE A 269 -30.86 -3.25 -10.94
C PHE A 269 -31.49 -2.13 -11.75
N GLU A 270 -30.85 -0.96 -11.72
CA GLU A 270 -31.21 0.22 -12.49
C GLU A 270 -30.02 0.73 -13.33
N GLU A 271 -30.31 1.28 -14.52
CA GLU A 271 -29.30 1.85 -15.42
C GLU A 271 -29.06 3.32 -15.06
N SER A 272 -27.98 3.58 -14.32
CA SER A 272 -27.54 4.94 -13.98
C SER A 272 -26.53 5.44 -15.01
N ARG A 273 -26.45 6.75 -15.29
CA ARG A 273 -25.35 7.31 -16.10
C ARG A 273 -24.23 7.80 -15.19
N HIS A 274 -22.99 7.45 -15.50
CA HIS A 274 -21.84 7.94 -14.76
C HIS A 274 -21.70 9.48 -14.94
N PRO A 275 -21.61 10.28 -13.86
CA PRO A 275 -21.81 11.73 -13.95
C PRO A 275 -20.76 12.48 -14.77
N GLN A 276 -19.55 11.92 -14.92
CA GLN A 276 -18.46 12.55 -15.67
C GLN A 276 -18.34 12.08 -17.12
N THR A 277 -18.80 10.86 -17.42
CA THR A 277 -18.56 10.21 -18.72
C THR A 277 -19.84 9.92 -19.49
N LEU A 278 -21.01 10.08 -18.86
CA LEU A 278 -22.35 9.77 -19.36
C LEU A 278 -22.56 8.31 -19.81
N VAL A 279 -21.56 7.44 -19.61
CA VAL A 279 -21.61 6.00 -19.89
C VAL A 279 -22.64 5.35 -18.96
N PRO A 280 -23.53 4.49 -19.47
CA PRO A 280 -24.47 3.73 -18.65
C PRO A 280 -23.75 2.69 -17.79
N MET A 281 -24.02 2.71 -16.49
CA MET A 281 -23.55 1.78 -15.48
C MET A 281 -24.74 1.20 -14.72
N LEU A 282 -24.80 -0.12 -14.63
CA LEU A 282 -25.76 -0.82 -13.79
C LEU A 282 -25.41 -0.60 -12.31
N ARG A 283 -26.41 -0.19 -11.52
CA ARG A 283 -26.30 -0.09 -10.05
C ARG A 283 -27.34 -0.98 -9.38
N ILE A 284 -26.98 -1.51 -8.22
CA ILE A 284 -27.93 -2.14 -7.29
C ILE A 284 -28.80 -1.01 -6.73
N LYS A 285 -30.11 -1.14 -6.91
CA LYS A 285 -31.08 -0.29 -6.23
C LYS A 285 -31.21 -0.78 -4.78
N PRO A 286 -31.01 0.07 -3.76
CA PRO A 286 -31.39 -0.30 -2.40
C PRO A 286 -32.91 -0.50 -2.34
N ASP A 287 -33.34 -1.62 -1.76
CA ASP A 287 -34.74 -1.84 -1.38
C ASP A 287 -35.11 -0.99 -0.15
#